data_AF-A0A9D9G5I3-F1
#
_entry.id   AF-A0A9D9G5I3-F1
#
_cell.length_a   1.000
_cell.length_b   1.000
_cell.length_c   1.000
_cell.angle_alpha   90.00
_cell.angle_beta   90.00
_cell.angle_gamma   90.00
#
_symmetry.space_group_name_H-M   'P 1'
#
loop_
_entity.id
_entity.type
_entity.pdbx_description
1 polymer ?
#
loop_
_entity_poly.entity_id
_entity_poly.type
_entity_poly.pdbx_seq_one_letter_code
_entity_poly.pdbx_strand_id
1 'polypeptide(L)'
;MKTFVLTFSRVFPAMHPRAGAPTFFVDKITRKEKLHTIRANSALWLNRFDEIRKGNAELSLRYWWDKPYRSAQIEFGRLGKEDGIGIQLLQFNGDIMTPRVDNWNYPSSQDLAKNDGLYFNDWCDWFERYDLTKELAIIWLCPQRYNNPVLNF
;
A
#
# COMPACT_ATOMS: atom_id res chain seq x y z
N MET A 1 -20.89 1.38 -11.57
CA MET A 1 -19.51 1.77 -11.22
C MET A 1 -18.69 0.51 -11.01
N LYS A 2 -17.52 0.36 -11.64
CA LYS A 2 -16.65 -0.80 -11.40
C LYS A 2 -15.98 -0.67 -10.04
N THR A 3 -15.71 -1.77 -9.35
CA THR A 3 -15.05 -1.73 -8.03
C THR A 3 -13.81 -2.61 -8.03
N PHE A 4 -12.69 -2.04 -7.61
CA PHE A 4 -11.46 -2.78 -7.36
C PHE A 4 -11.26 -2.95 -5.87
N VAL A 5 -11.14 -4.19 -5.42
CA VAL A 5 -10.94 -4.50 -4.00
C VAL A 5 -9.47 -4.31 -3.61
N LEU A 6 -9.23 -3.57 -2.52
CA LEU A 6 -7.98 -3.48 -1.81
C LEU A 6 -8.17 -3.98 -0.37
N THR A 7 -7.54 -5.10 -0.05
CA THR A 7 -7.74 -5.76 1.24
C THR A 7 -6.58 -5.48 2.22
N PHE A 8 -6.91 -5.20 3.47
CA PHE A 8 -5.95 -4.98 4.55
C PHE A 8 -6.02 -6.13 5.55
N SER A 9 -4.86 -6.62 5.97
CA SER A 9 -4.79 -7.66 6.99
C SER A 9 -5.07 -7.06 8.36
N ARG A 10 -5.87 -7.73 9.19
CA ARG A 10 -6.10 -7.34 10.58
C ARG A 10 -5.01 -7.84 11.52
N VAL A 11 -4.27 -8.86 11.09
CA VAL A 11 -3.19 -9.50 11.86
C VAL A 11 -1.94 -9.66 11.01
N PHE A 12 -0.77 -9.75 11.65
CA PHE A 12 0.47 -10.09 10.96
C PHE A 12 0.40 -11.51 10.37
N PRO A 13 0.98 -11.72 9.17
CA PRO A 13 0.91 -13.00 8.48
C PRO A 13 1.69 -14.09 9.23
N ALA A 14 1.39 -15.36 8.93
CA ALA A 14 1.96 -16.52 9.64
C ALA A 14 3.49 -16.58 9.66
N MET A 15 4.15 -16.00 8.66
CA MET A 15 5.61 -16.01 8.54
C MET A 15 6.30 -14.82 9.20
N HIS A 16 5.55 -13.88 9.76
CA HIS A 16 6.10 -12.70 10.44
C HIS A 16 6.39 -13.05 11.93
N PRO A 17 7.44 -12.50 12.57
CA PRO A 17 7.75 -12.80 13.98
C PRO A 17 6.59 -12.51 14.94
N ARG A 18 5.77 -11.51 14.63
CA ARG A 18 4.53 -11.17 15.37
C ARG A 18 3.26 -11.83 14.82
N ALA A 19 3.35 -12.97 14.13
CA ALA A 19 2.23 -13.66 13.51
C ALA A 19 0.98 -13.71 14.41
N GLY A 20 -0.19 -13.36 13.85
CA GLY A 20 -1.46 -13.34 14.57
C GLY A 20 -1.69 -12.11 15.46
N ALA A 21 -0.65 -11.32 15.77
CA ALA A 21 -0.83 -10.05 16.48
C ALA A 21 -1.55 -9.02 15.59
N PRO A 22 -2.31 -8.07 16.18
CA PRO A 22 -3.05 -7.07 15.41
C PRO A 22 -2.13 -6.06 14.69
N THR A 23 -2.46 -5.74 13.44
CA THR A 23 -1.77 -4.68 12.65
C THR A 23 -2.36 -3.30 12.89
N PHE A 24 -3.64 -3.24 13.25
CA PHE A 24 -4.47 -2.04 13.36
C PHE A 24 -4.57 -1.23 12.06
N PHE A 25 -4.41 -1.87 10.89
CA PHE A 25 -4.45 -1.14 9.62
C PHE A 25 -5.77 -0.42 9.36
N VAL A 26 -6.91 -1.03 9.69
CA VAL A 26 -8.22 -0.40 9.50
C VAL A 26 -8.30 0.90 10.32
N ASP A 27 -7.98 0.83 11.61
CA ASP A 27 -7.98 2.00 12.50
C ASP A 27 -6.99 3.08 12.04
N LYS A 28 -5.77 2.68 11.65
CA LYS A 28 -4.73 3.60 11.15
C LYS A 28 -5.13 4.28 9.85
N ILE A 29 -5.85 3.60 8.95
CA ILE A 29 -6.37 4.22 7.72
C ILE A 29 -7.46 5.22 8.07
N THR A 30 -8.42 4.85 8.93
CA THR A 30 -9.48 5.76 9.38
C THR A 30 -8.92 7.01 10.08
N ARG A 31 -7.81 6.87 10.83
CA ARG A 31 -7.10 7.99 11.47
C ARG A 31 -6.12 8.74 10.57
N LYS A 32 -5.97 8.33 9.31
CA LYS A 32 -5.01 8.90 8.34
C LYS A 32 -3.56 8.79 8.81
N GLU A 33 -3.21 7.71 9.51
CA GLU A 33 -1.86 7.37 9.96
C GLU A 33 -1.17 6.40 8.98
N LYS A 34 -1.92 5.45 8.40
CA LYS A 34 -1.46 4.63 7.26
C LYS A 34 -1.86 5.34 5.97
N LEU A 35 -0.89 5.95 5.31
CA LEU A 35 -1.08 6.82 4.16
C LEU A 35 -1.04 6.08 2.83
N HIS A 36 -0.29 4.99 2.76
CA HIS A 36 -0.23 4.14 1.58
C HIS A 36 -0.16 2.66 1.95
N THR A 37 -0.25 1.82 0.92
CA THR A 37 0.10 0.40 1.02
C THR A 37 0.93 -0.05 -0.16
N ILE A 38 1.95 -0.87 0.09
CA ILE A 38 2.81 -1.44 -0.95
C ILE A 38 2.27 -2.80 -1.40
N ARG A 39 2.14 -3.00 -2.72
CA ARG A 39 1.56 -4.22 -3.33
C ARG A 39 2.42 -4.74 -4.48
N ALA A 40 2.47 -6.07 -4.62
CA ALA A 40 2.99 -6.71 -5.83
C ALA A 40 2.05 -6.47 -7.03
N ASN A 41 2.51 -6.88 -8.21
CA ASN A 41 1.79 -6.75 -9.48
C ASN A 41 1.52 -5.28 -9.86
N SER A 42 2.58 -4.46 -9.96
CA SER A 42 2.47 -3.03 -10.29
C SER A 42 1.66 -2.77 -11.57
N ALA A 43 1.91 -3.54 -12.64
CA ALA A 43 1.19 -3.43 -13.91
C ALA A 43 -0.33 -3.61 -13.77
N LEU A 44 -0.79 -4.53 -12.91
CA LEU A 44 -2.21 -4.71 -12.62
C LEU A 44 -2.79 -3.47 -11.95
N TRP A 45 -2.08 -2.93 -10.97
CA TRP A 45 -2.55 -1.77 -10.22
C TRP A 45 -2.52 -0.48 -11.05
N LEU A 46 -1.54 -0.30 -11.94
CA LEU A 46 -1.53 0.80 -12.91
C LEU A 46 -2.81 0.81 -13.76
N ASN A 47 -3.16 -0.32 -14.38
CA ASN A 47 -4.38 -0.45 -15.17
C ASN A 47 -5.66 -0.15 -14.36
N ARG A 48 -5.69 -0.56 -13.09
CA ARG A 48 -6.82 -0.26 -12.19
C ARG A 48 -6.91 1.24 -11.89
N PHE A 49 -5.78 1.89 -11.63
CA PHE A 49 -5.73 3.32 -11.36
C PHE A 49 -6.09 4.16 -12.58
N ASP A 50 -5.81 3.70 -13.80
CA ASP A 50 -6.27 4.40 -15.01
C ASP A 50 -7.80 4.42 -15.13
N GLU A 51 -8.47 3.32 -14.79
CA GLU A 51 -9.93 3.29 -14.74
C GLU A 51 -10.51 4.17 -13.61
N ILE A 52 -9.85 4.22 -12.46
CA ILE A 52 -10.24 5.11 -11.35
C ILE A 52 -10.08 6.58 -11.77
N ARG A 53 -8.96 6.95 -12.39
CA ARG A 53 -8.70 8.33 -12.87
C ARG A 53 -9.73 8.80 -13.90
N LYS A 54 -10.22 7.90 -14.75
CA LYS A 54 -11.31 8.17 -15.70
C LYS A 54 -12.68 8.34 -15.03
N GLY A 55 -12.82 7.98 -13.75
CA GLY A 55 -14.10 7.95 -13.04
C GLY A 55 -14.95 6.72 -13.35
N ASN A 56 -14.37 5.69 -13.96
CA ASN A 56 -15.08 4.44 -14.32
C ASN A 56 -15.09 3.42 -13.17
N ALA A 57 -14.21 3.61 -12.18
CA ALA A 57 -14.03 2.69 -11.07
C ALA A 57 -13.76 3.40 -9.74
N GLU A 58 -14.04 2.68 -8.65
CA GLU A 58 -13.68 3.05 -7.29
C GLU A 58 -12.86 1.93 -6.63
N LEU A 59 -12.08 2.30 -5.64
CA LEU A 59 -11.36 1.39 -4.75
C LEU A 59 -12.25 1.05 -3.55
N SER A 60 -12.54 -0.23 -3.34
CA SER A 60 -13.22 -0.71 -2.15
C SER A 60 -12.21 -1.23 -1.14
N LEU A 61 -12.14 -0.58 0.02
CA LEU A 61 -11.26 -0.95 1.12
C LEU A 61 -11.93 -2.03 1.96
N ARG A 62 -11.27 -3.17 2.08
CA ARG A 62 -11.84 -4.34 2.76
C ARG A 62 -10.87 -4.97 3.75
N TYR A 63 -11.39 -5.79 4.64
CA TYR A 63 -10.62 -6.75 5.40
C TYR A 63 -11.34 -8.10 5.45
N TRP A 64 -10.64 -9.19 5.76
CA TRP A 64 -11.28 -10.48 6.01
C TRP A 64 -11.78 -10.51 7.46
N TRP A 65 -13.04 -10.90 7.68
CA TRP A 65 -13.64 -10.97 9.02
C TRP A 65 -12.78 -11.78 10.00
N ASP A 66 -12.29 -12.93 9.53
CA ASP A 66 -11.44 -13.86 10.27
C ASP A 66 -10.24 -14.27 9.39
N LYS A 67 -10.25 -15.47 8.80
CA LYS A 67 -9.12 -16.01 8.04
C LYS A 67 -8.99 -15.37 6.65
N PRO A 68 -7.80 -14.87 6.28
CA PRO A 68 -7.53 -14.43 4.93
C PRO A 68 -7.89 -15.50 3.89
N TYR A 69 -8.52 -15.07 2.80
CA TYR A 69 -8.94 -15.92 1.67
C TYR A 69 -10.00 -16.98 1.97
N ARG A 70 -10.46 -17.10 3.22
CA ARG A 70 -11.38 -18.16 3.68
C ARG A 70 -12.60 -17.64 4.44
N SER A 71 -12.78 -16.32 4.52
CA SER A 71 -13.84 -15.70 5.31
C SER A 71 -14.61 -14.64 4.50
N ALA A 72 -15.70 -14.10 5.03
CA ALA A 72 -16.34 -12.95 4.40
C ALA A 72 -15.38 -11.75 4.38
N GLN A 73 -15.42 -10.96 3.31
CA GLN A 73 -14.78 -9.65 3.28
C GLN A 73 -15.75 -8.59 3.76
N ILE A 74 -15.30 -7.74 4.68
CA ILE A 74 -16.06 -6.60 5.18
C ILE A 74 -15.48 -5.33 4.57
N GLU A 75 -16.34 -4.56 3.90
CA GLU A 75 -16.01 -3.25 3.36
C GLU A 75 -16.10 -2.21 4.48
N PHE A 76 -15.07 -1.37 4.59
CA PHE A 76 -15.02 -0.31 5.61
C PHE A 76 -14.80 1.08 5.01
N GLY A 77 -14.64 1.17 3.69
CA GLY A 77 -14.51 2.45 2.99
C GLY A 77 -14.49 2.27 1.48
N ARG A 78 -14.78 3.36 0.77
CA ARG A 78 -14.61 3.50 -0.67
C ARG A 78 -13.85 4.76 -0.98
N LEU A 79 -12.95 4.69 -1.96
CA LEU A 79 -12.18 5.82 -2.45
C LEU A 79 -12.29 5.86 -3.98
N GLY A 80 -12.74 6.97 -4.52
CA GLY A 80 -12.85 7.25 -5.94
C GLY A 80 -11.84 8.29 -6.42
N LYS A 81 -12.11 8.83 -7.60
CA LYS A 81 -11.26 9.83 -8.26
C LYS A 81 -11.03 11.09 -7.43
N GLU A 82 -12.05 11.54 -6.70
CA GLU A 82 -12.04 12.80 -5.96
C GLU A 82 -11.36 12.70 -4.58
N ASP A 83 -11.06 11.50 -4.10
CA ASP A 83 -10.43 11.27 -2.79
C ASP A 83 -8.90 11.49 -2.80
N GLY A 84 -8.33 11.84 -3.95
CA GLY A 84 -6.90 12.12 -4.12
C GLY A 84 -6.00 10.88 -4.02
N ILE A 85 -6.55 9.67 -4.10
CA ILE A 85 -5.78 8.43 -4.15
C ILE A 85 -4.84 8.39 -5.37
N GLY A 86 -3.78 7.59 -5.28
CA GLY A 86 -2.85 7.47 -6.39
C GLY A 86 -1.93 6.27 -6.31
N ILE A 87 -1.06 6.18 -7.30
CA ILE A 87 -0.11 5.09 -7.45
C ILE A 87 1.27 5.63 -7.83
N GLN A 88 2.31 5.07 -7.22
CA GLN A 88 3.71 5.26 -7.61
C GLN A 88 4.40 3.89 -7.71
N LEU A 89 5.43 3.77 -8.53
CA LEU A 89 6.22 2.56 -8.70
C LEU A 89 7.37 2.55 -7.70
N LEU A 90 7.56 1.42 -7.02
CA LEU A 90 8.62 1.22 -6.03
C LEU A 90 9.53 0.07 -6.46
N GLN A 91 10.83 0.32 -6.41
CA GLN A 91 11.86 -0.66 -6.69
C GLN A 91 12.87 -0.67 -5.55
N PHE A 92 13.23 -1.86 -5.06
CA PHE A 92 14.27 -2.04 -4.04
C PHE A 92 15.59 -2.51 -4.64
N ASN A 93 15.62 -2.92 -5.91
CA ASN A 93 16.81 -3.47 -6.58
C ASN A 93 17.50 -4.60 -5.78
N GLY A 94 16.72 -5.39 -5.04
CA GLY A 94 17.24 -6.47 -4.19
C GLY A 94 17.62 -6.07 -2.77
N ASP A 95 17.67 -4.78 -2.42
CA ASP A 95 17.94 -4.30 -1.06
C ASP A 95 16.83 -3.39 -0.56
N ILE A 96 16.14 -3.84 0.49
CA ILE A 96 15.04 -3.13 1.14
C ILE A 96 15.44 -1.75 1.67
N MET A 97 16.74 -1.51 1.89
CA MET A 97 17.32 -0.25 2.35
C MET A 97 17.57 0.76 1.21
N THR A 98 17.40 0.35 -0.05
CA THR A 98 17.64 1.20 -1.22
C THR A 98 16.38 1.45 -2.07
N PRO A 99 15.28 1.91 -1.45
CA PRO A 99 14.06 2.17 -2.21
C PRO A 99 14.25 3.29 -3.23
N ARG A 100 13.69 3.05 -4.41
CA ARG A 100 13.56 4.02 -5.48
C ARG A 100 12.10 4.10 -5.90
N VAL A 101 11.52 5.29 -5.82
CA VAL A 101 10.13 5.57 -6.20
C VAL A 101 10.08 6.40 -7.47
N ASP A 102 9.32 5.94 -8.46
CA ASP A 102 9.18 6.55 -9.80
C ASP A 102 10.54 6.93 -10.44
N ASN A 103 11.56 6.07 -10.31
CA ASN A 103 12.93 6.22 -10.81
C ASN A 103 13.79 7.37 -10.24
N TRP A 104 13.20 8.37 -9.58
CA TRP A 104 13.91 9.60 -9.23
C TRP A 104 13.82 9.98 -7.75
N ASN A 105 12.93 9.33 -6.98
CA ASN A 105 12.74 9.62 -5.56
C ASN A 105 13.36 8.52 -4.71
N TYR A 106 14.08 8.91 -3.66
CA TYR A 106 14.80 8.00 -2.77
C TYR A 106 14.36 8.22 -1.32
N PRO A 107 13.10 7.90 -0.95
CA PRO A 107 12.65 8.02 0.43
C PRO A 107 13.48 7.10 1.33
N SER A 108 13.51 7.36 2.64
CA SER A 108 14.08 6.35 3.54
C SER A 108 13.13 5.15 3.67
N SER A 109 13.67 3.97 3.94
CA SER A 109 12.85 2.80 4.24
C SER A 109 12.03 2.99 5.52
N GLN A 110 12.49 3.83 6.44
CA GLN A 110 11.74 4.27 7.61
C GLN A 110 10.50 5.10 7.23
N ASP A 111 10.62 5.99 6.24
CA ASP A 111 9.47 6.77 5.74
C ASP A 111 8.46 5.86 5.03
N LEU A 112 8.95 4.86 4.27
CA LEU A 112 8.09 3.83 3.68
C LEU A 112 7.35 3.04 4.76
N ALA A 113 8.06 2.56 5.78
CA ALA A 113 7.46 1.80 6.89
C ALA A 113 6.41 2.62 7.64
N LYS A 114 6.76 3.86 8.01
CA LYS A 114 5.87 4.78 8.70
C LYS A 114 4.59 5.05 7.91
N ASN A 115 4.72 5.37 6.62
CA ASN A 115 3.56 5.67 5.77
C ASN A 115 2.77 4.42 5.38
N ASP A 116 3.39 3.23 5.42
CA ASP A 116 2.71 1.93 5.37
C ASP A 116 2.07 1.55 6.73
N GLY A 117 2.22 2.38 7.76
CA GLY A 117 1.56 2.18 9.06
C GLY A 117 2.18 1.06 9.90
N LEU A 118 3.45 0.74 9.68
CA LEU A 118 4.21 -0.26 10.44
C LEU A 118 5.43 0.38 11.12
N TYR A 119 5.89 -0.24 12.20
CA TYR A 119 7.22 0.04 12.73
C TYR A 119 8.27 -0.52 11.76
N PHE A 120 9.46 0.09 11.74
CA PHE A 120 10.48 -0.24 10.76
C PHE A 120 10.85 -1.73 10.73
N ASN A 121 11.08 -2.36 11.89
CA ASN A 121 11.44 -3.79 11.95
C ASN A 121 10.28 -4.69 11.48
N ASP A 122 9.06 -4.42 11.94
CA ASP A 122 7.86 -5.15 11.49
C ASP A 122 7.67 -5.01 9.98
N TRP A 123 8.00 -3.84 9.42
CA TRP A 123 7.94 -3.60 7.99
C TRP A 123 9.02 -4.41 7.26
N CYS A 124 10.27 -4.43 7.73
CA CYS A 124 11.32 -5.27 7.14
C CYS A 124 10.92 -6.75 7.13
N ASP A 125 10.43 -7.27 8.26
CA ASP A 125 9.95 -8.63 8.39
C ASP A 125 8.76 -8.93 7.47
N TRP A 126 7.90 -7.92 7.22
CA TRP A 126 6.78 -8.05 6.29
C TRP A 126 7.23 -8.30 4.85
N PHE A 127 8.37 -7.72 4.45
CA PHE A 127 8.93 -7.82 3.10
C PHE A 127 10.00 -8.91 2.96
N GLU A 128 10.38 -9.62 4.03
CA GLU A 128 11.44 -10.64 4.02
C GLU A 128 11.28 -11.68 2.89
N ARG A 129 10.03 -12.07 2.59
CA ARG A 129 9.71 -13.08 1.56
C ARG A 129 9.30 -12.50 0.21
N TYR A 130 9.37 -11.18 0.04
CA TYR A 130 9.09 -10.56 -1.25
C TYR A 130 10.30 -10.70 -2.18
N ASP A 131 10.03 -10.91 -3.47
CA ASP A 131 11.06 -10.74 -4.49
C ASP A 131 11.32 -9.24 -4.70
N LEU A 132 12.31 -8.71 -3.96
CA LEU A 132 12.69 -7.29 -3.98
C LEU A 132 13.36 -6.85 -5.29
N THR A 133 13.60 -7.77 -6.23
CA THR A 133 14.01 -7.43 -7.60
C THR A 133 12.83 -7.03 -8.47
N LYS A 134 11.60 -7.37 -8.07
CA LYS A 134 10.39 -6.99 -8.79
C LYS A 134 9.91 -5.61 -8.36
N GLU A 135 9.35 -4.91 -9.32
CA GLU A 135 8.66 -3.66 -9.07
C GLU A 135 7.35 -3.88 -8.30
N LEU A 136 7.11 -3.01 -7.33
CA LEU A 136 5.92 -2.95 -6.51
C LEU A 136 5.15 -1.65 -6.79
N ALA A 137 3.88 -1.62 -6.43
CA ALA A 137 3.05 -0.43 -6.45
C ALA A 137 2.86 0.11 -5.03
N ILE A 138 3.21 1.38 -4.82
CA ILE A 138 2.74 2.16 -3.68
C ILE A 138 1.36 2.68 -4.03
N ILE A 139 0.35 2.22 -3.32
CA ILE A 139 -1.04 2.68 -3.45
C ILE A 139 -1.32 3.68 -2.35
N TRP A 140 -1.41 4.95 -2.71
CA TRP A 140 -1.74 6.04 -1.80
C TRP A 140 -3.23 6.10 -1.52
N LEU A 141 -3.57 6.21 -0.23
CA LEU A 141 -4.93 6.35 0.28
C LEU A 141 -5.30 7.82 0.56
N CYS A 142 -4.41 8.74 0.18
CA CYS A 142 -4.53 10.18 0.38
C CYS A 142 -3.81 10.95 -0.74
N PRO A 143 -3.89 12.30 -0.79
CA PRO A 143 -3.23 13.12 -1.82
C PRO A 143 -1.68 13.15 -1.77
N GLN A 144 -1.06 12.69 -0.68
CA GLN A 144 0.41 12.79 -0.52
C GLN A 144 1.16 11.85 -1.47
N ARG A 145 2.39 12.21 -1.86
CA ARG A 145 3.27 11.42 -2.71
C ARG A 145 4.72 11.55 -2.23
N TYR A 146 5.55 10.59 -2.59
CA TYR A 146 7.00 10.77 -2.52
C TYR A 146 7.39 11.64 -3.73
N ASN A 147 7.59 12.93 -3.49
CA ASN A 147 8.00 13.90 -4.51
C ASN A 147 9.47 14.27 -4.37
N ASN A 148 10.05 14.68 -5.48
CA ASN A 148 11.28 15.44 -5.53
C ASN A 148 10.94 16.92 -5.20
N PRO A 149 11.65 17.61 -4.29
CA PRO A 149 11.54 19.05 -4.15
C PRO A 149 11.97 19.84 -5.41
N VAL A 150 12.49 19.19 -6.45
CA VAL A 150 12.85 19.83 -7.71
C VAL A 150 11.67 19.76 -8.68
N LEU A 151 10.79 20.75 -8.60
CA LEU A 151 10.19 21.52 -9.71
C LEU A 151 9.07 22.40 -9.13
N ASN A 152 9.49 23.39 -8.33
CA ASN A 152 8.76 24.64 -8.19
C ASN A 152 9.51 25.67 -9.05
N PHE A 153 9.12 25.80 -10.32
CA PHE A 153 9.38 26.98 -11.16
C PHE A 153 8.23 27.13 -12.15
#